data_AF-S2ERP6-F1
#
_entry.id   AF-S2ERP6-F1
#
_cell.length_a   1.000
_cell.length_b   1.000
_cell.length_c   1.000
_cell.angle_alpha   90.00
_cell.angle_beta   90.00
_cell.angle_gamma   90.00
#
_symmetry.space_group_name_H-M   'P 1'
#
loop_
_entity.id
_entity.type
_entity.pdbx_description
1 polymer ?
#
loop_
_entity_poly.entity_id
_entity_poly.type
_entity_poly.pdbx_seq_one_letter_code
_entity_poly.pdbx_strand_id
1 'polypeptide(L)'
;MLKELSEPRHLEPHLKESSAMRDFVFGFGDGINTSLGIAAGVGGADVSANIIILAALVGMFTGAKAMAVQNYLAVKTHRQLLTSEIEREKWEIENRPEDERQEIEDIYKAKGFSGKDLEMVVNKSNF
;
A
#
# COMPACT_ATOMS: atom_id res chain seq x y z
N MET A 1 0.82 -43.00 0.15
CA MET A 1 0.58 -42.37 -1.15
C MET A 1 -0.29 -41.13 -0.94
N LEU A 2 0.28 -40.02 -0.47
CA LEU A 2 -0.20 -38.64 -0.63
C LEU A 2 0.98 -37.73 -0.22
N LYS A 3 2.00 -37.74 -1.08
CA LYS A 3 3.01 -36.69 -1.15
C LYS A 3 2.39 -35.60 -2.03
N GLU A 4 2.72 -34.33 -1.75
CA GLU A 4 2.42 -33.15 -2.58
C GLU A 4 1.03 -32.52 -2.44
N LEU A 5 0.89 -31.63 -1.44
CA LEU A 5 0.24 -30.32 -1.62
C LEU A 5 0.98 -29.29 -0.74
N SER A 6 2.29 -29.14 -0.97
CA SER A 6 3.02 -27.93 -0.60
C SER A 6 3.24 -27.18 -1.90
N GLU A 7 2.20 -26.47 -2.37
CA GLU A 7 2.39 -25.53 -3.47
C GLU A 7 3.48 -24.53 -3.08
N PRO A 8 4.51 -24.32 -3.92
CA PRO A 8 5.34 -23.15 -3.77
C PRO A 8 4.41 -21.96 -3.97
N ARG A 9 4.24 -21.13 -2.94
CA ARG A 9 3.64 -19.80 -3.07
C ARG A 9 4.32 -19.13 -4.26
N HIS A 10 3.62 -19.06 -5.39
CA HIS A 10 4.01 -18.25 -6.53
C HIS A 10 4.02 -16.82 -6.01
N LEU A 11 5.19 -16.37 -5.56
CA LEU A 11 5.49 -14.97 -5.31
C LEU A 11 5.56 -14.31 -6.68
N GLU A 12 4.40 -14.04 -7.26
CA GLU A 12 4.35 -13.20 -8.44
C GLU A 12 4.86 -11.81 -8.03
N PRO A 13 5.86 -11.25 -8.72
CA PRO A 13 6.40 -9.93 -8.43
C PRO A 13 5.44 -8.85 -8.97
N HIS A 14 4.16 -8.94 -8.64
CA HIS A 14 3.22 -7.88 -8.92
C HIS A 14 3.47 -6.75 -7.93
N LEU A 15 3.35 -5.51 -8.38
CA LEU A 15 3.25 -4.26 -7.60
C LEU A 15 4.52 -3.41 -7.44
N LYS A 16 5.75 -3.95 -7.41
CA LYS A 16 6.94 -3.08 -7.23
C LYS A 16 7.20 -2.17 -8.43
N GLU A 17 7.21 -2.70 -9.66
CA GLU A 17 7.43 -1.87 -10.87
C GLU A 17 6.30 -0.86 -11.13
N SER A 18 5.05 -1.25 -10.85
CA SER A 18 3.88 -0.37 -11.03
C SER A 18 3.92 0.84 -10.10
N SER A 19 4.37 0.65 -8.85
CA SER A 19 4.49 1.75 -7.88
C SER A 19 5.57 2.76 -8.28
N ALA A 20 6.73 2.31 -8.77
CA ALA A 20 7.82 3.20 -9.18
C ALA A 20 7.44 4.06 -10.39
N MET A 21 6.77 3.46 -11.39
CA MET A 21 6.29 4.20 -12.56
C MET A 21 5.17 5.19 -12.20
N ARG A 22 4.24 4.79 -11.32
CA ARG A 22 3.21 5.68 -10.80
C ARG A 22 3.81 6.89 -10.11
N ASP A 23 4.75 6.67 -9.20
CA ASP A 23 5.42 7.75 -8.45
C ASP A 23 6.20 8.68 -9.37
N PHE A 24 6.85 8.14 -10.41
CA PHE A 24 7.54 8.93 -11.43
C PHE A 24 6.57 9.85 -12.19
N VAL A 25 5.44 9.32 -12.66
CA VAL A 25 4.44 10.12 -13.40
C VAL A 25 3.86 11.22 -12.52
N PHE A 26 3.49 10.91 -11.26
CA PHE A 26 2.98 11.91 -10.34
C PHE A 26 4.04 12.96 -9.97
N GLY A 27 5.28 12.53 -9.72
CA GLY A 27 6.39 13.45 -9.42
C GLY A 27 6.73 14.37 -10.59
N PHE A 28 6.67 13.87 -11.82
CA PHE A 28 6.87 14.69 -13.02
C PHE A 28 5.76 15.72 -13.20
N GLY A 29 4.50 15.29 -13.03
CA GLY A 29 3.34 16.18 -13.10
C GLY A 29 3.38 17.29 -12.05
N ASP A 30 3.70 16.94 -10.80
CA ASP A 30 3.81 17.89 -9.69
C ASP A 30 4.98 18.87 -9.90
N GLY A 31 6.10 18.40 -10.43
CA GLY A 31 7.27 19.22 -10.75
C GLY A 31 6.98 20.29 -11.82
N ILE A 32 6.26 19.92 -12.89
CA ILE A 32 5.81 20.88 -13.92
C ILE A 32 4.84 21.89 -13.30
N ASN A 33 3.83 21.42 -12.58
CA ASN A 33 2.81 22.27 -12.00
C ASN A 33 3.41 23.27 -11.00
N THR A 34 4.32 22.82 -10.13
CA THR A 34 5.04 23.65 -9.17
C THR A 34 5.89 24.71 -9.88
N SER A 35 6.62 24.32 -10.93
CA SER A 35 7.46 25.25 -11.70
C SER A 35 6.62 26.33 -12.39
N LEU A 36 5.47 25.95 -12.98
CA LEU A 36 4.52 26.90 -13.59
C LEU A 36 3.90 27.82 -12.54
N GLY A 37 3.54 27.30 -11.37
CA GLY A 37 3.02 28.11 -10.25
C GLY A 37 4.03 29.15 -9.76
N ILE A 38 5.30 28.75 -9.60
CA ILE A 38 6.40 29.67 -9.23
C ILE A 38 6.59 30.73 -10.32
N ALA A 39 6.64 30.33 -11.58
CA ALA A 39 6.80 31.26 -12.70
C ALA A 39 5.62 32.26 -12.81
N ALA A 40 4.39 31.78 -12.64
CA ALA A 40 3.19 32.64 -12.69
C ALA A 40 3.12 33.61 -11.49
N GLY A 41 3.47 33.14 -10.29
CA GLY A 41 3.42 33.97 -9.07
C GLY A 41 4.55 34.99 -8.99
N VAL A 42 5.77 34.59 -9.34
CA VAL A 42 6.97 35.44 -9.24
C VAL A 42 7.20 36.28 -10.51
N GLY A 43 6.70 35.83 -11.66
CA GLY A 43 6.82 36.55 -12.93
C GLY A 43 6.14 37.92 -12.95
N GLY A 44 5.15 38.16 -12.08
CA GLY A 44 4.51 39.47 -11.91
C GLY A 44 5.31 40.46 -11.04
N ALA A 45 6.40 40.02 -10.40
CA ALA A 45 7.13 40.79 -9.39
C ALA A 45 8.43 41.44 -9.91
N ASP A 46 8.61 41.57 -11.23
CA ASP A 46 9.81 42.13 -11.88
C ASP A 46 11.13 41.45 -11.45
N VAL A 47 11.06 40.14 -11.19
CA VAL A 47 12.19 39.32 -10.77
C VAL A 47 12.95 38.79 -11.98
N SER A 48 14.28 38.78 -11.91
CA SER A 48 15.12 38.25 -12.99
C SER A 48 14.80 36.78 -13.32
N ALA A 49 14.81 36.43 -14.60
CA ALA A 49 14.51 35.07 -15.08
C ALA A 49 15.41 34.00 -14.42
N ASN A 50 16.68 34.32 -14.13
CA ASN A 50 17.62 33.40 -13.48
C ASN A 50 17.14 33.00 -12.07
N ILE A 51 16.56 33.94 -11.32
CA ILE A 51 16.03 33.67 -9.98
C ILE A 51 14.78 32.80 -10.06
N ILE A 52 13.91 33.04 -11.06
CA ILE A 52 12.69 32.25 -11.28
C ILE A 52 13.04 30.80 -11.62
N ILE A 53 14.01 30.58 -12.51
CA ILE A 53 14.48 29.24 -12.90
C ILE A 53 15.10 28.52 -11.69
N LEU A 54 15.93 29.22 -10.91
CA LEU A 54 16.54 28.63 -9.71
C LEU A 54 15.46 28.24 -8.69
N ALA A 55 14.47 29.11 -8.45
CA ALA A 55 13.37 28.84 -7.54
C ALA A 55 12.53 27.63 -8.00
N ALA A 56 12.21 27.54 -9.29
CA ALA A 56 11.50 26.41 -9.86
C ALA A 56 12.26 25.09 -9.68
N LEU A 57 13.56 25.07 -9.95
CA LEU A 57 14.41 23.89 -9.74
C LEU A 57 14.46 23.49 -8.27
N VAL A 58 14.68 24.44 -7.35
CA VAL A 58 14.71 24.16 -5.91
C VAL A 58 13.36 23.62 -5.43
N GLY A 59 12.26 24.19 -5.92
CA GLY A 59 10.90 23.72 -5.64
C GLY A 59 10.70 22.27 -6.11
N MET A 60 11.09 21.96 -7.34
CA MET A 60 10.99 20.62 -7.91
C MET A 60 11.83 19.60 -7.13
N PHE A 61 13.09 19.92 -6.79
CA PHE A 61 13.94 19.05 -5.98
C PHE A 61 13.39 18.82 -4.57
N THR A 62 12.87 19.87 -3.95
CA THR A 62 12.27 19.79 -2.61
C THR A 62 11.01 18.92 -2.64
N GLY A 63 10.14 19.12 -3.64
CA GLY A 63 8.94 18.31 -3.86
C GLY A 63 9.27 16.84 -4.10
N ALA A 64 10.19 16.55 -5.03
CA ALA A 64 10.61 15.18 -5.34
C ALA A 64 11.20 14.46 -4.10
N LYS A 65 12.04 15.14 -3.32
CA LYS A 65 12.58 14.60 -2.07
C LYS A 65 11.46 14.30 -1.06
N ALA A 66 10.50 15.22 -0.90
CA ALA A 66 9.38 15.04 0.00
C ALA A 66 8.53 13.81 -0.40
N MET A 67 8.19 13.66 -1.68
CA MET A 67 7.45 12.50 -2.19
C MET A 67 8.20 11.19 -1.96
N ALA A 68 9.51 11.15 -2.22
CA ALA A 68 10.33 9.96 -1.99
C ALA A 68 10.33 9.53 -0.52
N VAL A 69 10.48 10.49 0.41
CA VAL A 69 10.44 10.22 1.85
C VAL A 69 9.05 9.75 2.28
N GLN A 70 7.99 10.39 1.79
CA GLN A 70 6.61 10.05 2.12
C GLN A 70 6.25 8.64 1.65
N ASN A 71 6.59 8.27 0.40
CA ASN A 71 6.29 6.94 -0.11
C ASN A 71 7.10 5.86 0.65
N TYR A 72 8.38 6.10 0.92
CA TYR A 72 9.19 5.17 1.72
C TYR A 72 8.56 4.93 3.11
N LEU A 73 8.15 6.00 3.78
CA LEU A 73 7.52 5.90 5.09
C LEU A 73 6.18 5.16 5.01
N ALA A 74 5.35 5.45 4.02
CA ALA A 74 4.07 4.77 3.81
C ALA A 74 4.24 3.26 3.63
N VAL A 75 5.18 2.84 2.77
CA VAL A 75 5.48 1.41 2.55
C VAL A 75 6.03 0.76 3.83
N LYS A 76 6.92 1.45 4.56
CA LYS A 76 7.47 0.94 5.81
C LYS A 76 6.38 0.74 6.87
N THR A 77 5.52 1.74 7.07
CA THR A 77 4.43 1.68 8.04
C THR A 77 3.43 0.60 7.67
N HIS A 78 3.06 0.49 6.39
CA HIS A 78 2.15 -0.57 5.93
C HIS A 78 2.72 -1.97 6.21
N ARG A 79 4.01 -2.18 5.96
CA ARG A 79 4.68 -3.44 6.29
C ARG A 79 4.69 -3.73 7.80
N GLN A 80 4.93 -2.73 8.63
CA GLN A 80 4.89 -2.89 10.09
C GLN A 80 3.49 -3.23 10.59
N LEU A 81 2.46 -2.55 10.07
CA LEU A 81 1.06 -2.85 10.37
C LEU A 81 0.70 -4.28 9.98
N LEU A 82 1.04 -4.72 8.76
CA LEU A 82 0.79 -6.10 8.33
C LEU A 82 1.48 -7.13 9.23
N THR A 83 2.70 -6.85 9.67
CA THR A 83 3.44 -7.76 10.56
C THR A 83 2.76 -7.84 11.92
N SER A 84 2.36 -6.70 12.49
CA SER A 84 1.62 -6.63 13.75
C SER A 84 0.27 -7.33 13.66
N GLU A 85 -0.43 -7.21 12.54
CA GLU A 85 -1.73 -7.84 12.33
C GLU A 85 -1.60 -9.36 12.27
N ILE A 86 -0.58 -9.87 11.56
CA ILE A 86 -0.27 -11.31 11.51
C ILE A 86 0.06 -11.86 12.90
N GLU A 87 0.80 -11.10 13.71
CA GLU A 87 1.10 -11.50 15.09
C GLU A 87 -0.14 -11.50 15.98
N ARG A 88 -1.03 -10.51 15.82
CA ARG A 88 -2.32 -10.46 16.52
C ARG A 88 -3.20 -11.65 16.15
N GLU A 89 -3.39 -11.89 14.85
CA GLU A 89 -4.22 -12.98 14.35
C GLU A 89 -3.75 -14.35 14.88
N LYS A 90 -2.43 -14.60 14.86
CA LYS A 90 -1.86 -15.83 15.42
C LYS A 90 -2.19 -16.01 16.90
N TRP A 91 -2.13 -14.92 17.66
CA TRP A 91 -2.49 -14.95 19.06
C TRP A 91 -4.00 -15.19 19.24
N GLU A 92 -4.86 -14.58 18.42
CA GLU A 92 -6.32 -14.75 18.45
C GLU A 92 -6.72 -16.19 18.11
N ILE A 93 -6.08 -16.79 17.11
CA ILE A 93 -6.20 -18.21 16.74
C ILE A 93 -5.89 -19.14 17.93
N GLU A 94 -4.81 -18.89 18.66
CA GLU A 94 -4.39 -19.75 19.79
C GLU A 94 -5.20 -19.50 21.07
N ASN A 95 -5.65 -18.28 21.32
CA ASN A 95 -6.21 -17.86 22.60
C ASN A 95 -7.73 -17.64 22.58
N ARG A 96 -8.34 -17.48 21.40
CA ARG A 96 -9.77 -17.20 21.19
C ARG A 96 -10.36 -17.99 20.00
N PRO A 97 -10.22 -19.33 19.97
CA PRO A 97 -10.64 -20.14 18.82
C PRO A 97 -12.16 -20.07 18.54
N GLU A 98 -12.99 -19.87 19.57
CA GLU A 98 -14.45 -19.75 19.38
C GLU A 98 -14.86 -18.44 18.72
N ASP A 99 -14.18 -17.33 19.04
CA ASP A 99 -14.42 -16.02 18.44
C ASP A 99 -13.98 -16.04 16.97
N GLU A 100 -12.80 -16.59 16.70
CA GLU A 100 -12.24 -16.76 15.35
C GLU A 100 -13.16 -17.63 14.48
N ARG A 101 -13.71 -18.72 15.04
CA ARG A 101 -14.64 -19.59 14.34
C ARG A 101 -15.93 -18.86 13.94
N GLN A 102 -16.45 -17.98 14.80
CA GLN A 102 -17.59 -17.13 14.49
C GLN A 102 -17.24 -16.10 13.40
N GLU A 103 -16.06 -15.49 13.46
CA GLU A 103 -15.60 -14.54 12.46
C GLU A 103 -15.53 -15.17 11.06
N ILE A 104 -14.93 -16.36 10.95
CA ILE A 104 -14.91 -17.12 9.69
C ILE A 104 -16.33 -17.44 9.23
N GLU A 105 -17.21 -17.89 10.12
CA GLU A 105 -18.60 -18.16 9.78
C GLU A 105 -19.31 -16.94 9.19
N ASP A 106 -19.12 -15.77 9.79
CA ASP A 106 -19.73 -14.52 9.33
C ASP A 106 -19.13 -14.03 8.00
N ILE A 107 -17.82 -14.16 7.79
CA ILE A 107 -17.15 -13.86 6.52
C ILE A 107 -17.73 -14.72 5.39
N TYR A 108 -17.89 -16.02 5.61
CA TYR A 108 -18.40 -16.92 4.57
C TYR A 108 -19.92 -16.78 4.36
N LYS A 109 -20.70 -16.49 5.41
CA LYS A 109 -22.11 -16.08 5.25
C LYS A 109 -22.23 -14.83 4.40
N ALA A 110 -21.40 -13.81 4.63
CA ALA A 110 -21.39 -12.57 3.84
C ALA A 110 -21.01 -12.82 2.36
N LYS A 111 -20.21 -13.86 2.09
CA LYS A 111 -19.90 -14.32 0.73
C LYS A 111 -21.00 -15.19 0.10
N GLY A 112 -22.10 -15.45 0.81
CA GLY A 112 -23.27 -16.20 0.33
C GLY A 112 -23.25 -17.70 0.62
N PHE A 113 -22.30 -18.21 1.43
CA PHE A 113 -22.26 -19.61 1.83
C PHE A 113 -23.34 -19.90 2.88
N SER A 114 -23.97 -21.06 2.81
CA SER A 114 -25.02 -21.48 3.75
C SER A 114 -25.08 -23.00 3.93
N GLY A 115 -25.70 -23.45 5.01
CA GLY A 115 -25.95 -24.86 5.28
C GLY A 115 -24.66 -25.69 5.41
N LYS A 116 -24.64 -26.85 4.73
CA LYS A 116 -23.54 -27.83 4.85
C LYS A 116 -22.21 -27.32 4.32
N ASP A 117 -22.22 -26.44 3.32
CA ASP A 117 -21.00 -25.91 2.72
C ASP A 117 -20.29 -24.95 3.69
N LEU A 118 -21.06 -24.16 4.44
CA LEU A 118 -20.53 -23.28 5.48
C LEU A 118 -19.92 -24.09 6.64
N GLU A 119 -20.64 -25.09 7.16
CA GLU A 119 -20.13 -25.97 8.22
C GLU A 119 -18.87 -26.73 7.79
N MET A 120 -18.80 -27.17 6.53
CA MET A 120 -17.63 -27.85 5.99
C MET A 120 -16.40 -26.93 5.96
N VAL A 121 -16.56 -25.67 5.55
CA VAL A 121 -15.46 -24.71 5.49
C VAL A 121 -14.97 -24.36 6.90
N VAL A 122 -15.89 -24.04 7.81
CA VAL A 122 -15.56 -23.69 9.20
C VAL A 122 -14.87 -24.85 9.93
N ASN A 123 -15.35 -26.09 9.77
CA ASN A 123 -14.74 -27.26 10.43
C ASN A 123 -13.43 -27.74 9.78
N LYS A 124 -13.19 -27.41 8.51
CA LYS A 124 -11.94 -27.75 7.82
C LYS A 124 -10.83 -26.76 8.14
N SER A 125 -11.18 -25.52 8.49
CA SER A 125 -10.32 -24.52 9.12
C SER A 125 -10.05 -24.90 10.59
N ASN A 126 -9.49 -26.09 10.82
CA ASN A 126 -8.98 -26.43 12.15
C ASN A 126 -7.74 -25.58 12.41
N PHE A 127 -7.93 -24.58 13.27
CA PHE A 127 -6.90 -23.84 13.98
C PHE A 127 -6.08 -24.75 14.90
#